data_AF-A0A7Y2LRR7-F1
#
_entry.id   AF-A0A7Y2LRR7-F1
#
_cell.length_a   1.000
_cell.length_b   1.000
_cell.length_c   1.000
_cell.angle_alpha   90.00
_cell.angle_beta   90.00
_cell.angle_gamma   90.00
#
_symmetry.space_group_name_H-M   'P 1'
#
loop_
_entity.id
_entity.type
_entity.pdbx_description
1 polymer ?
#
loop_
_entity_poly.entity_id
_entity_poly.type
_entity_poly.pdbx_seq_one_letter_code
_entity_poly.pdbx_strand_id
1 'polypeptide(L)'
;MTYFSIDESIENIKNPYTKELFKEVYSSYAMGNYRSATVMLWSVVVTDLVHKLKELDSVYNDPKALQILDYIRFEQSKDSTSSKWELETVKKFHKEINFLETFEVSNLEYLQNMRHVSAHPVITSTDLLHSPTKETVYSLIRNALESVLTKEALFSSKILDVVFSDLNTVKNTLVTFEDRERYFIHKFLNKMPNVLVIKLIKTLWKFIFKANDLDIKANRSINLDILEVILKNRRVLFLEFLQNEKKFISDLKLEDDLKEALLDFLIKNRFIVNFFEEECVQTIYAIIDDQNSEKKYQIIKHQRIIDYINYLRTTDTRNFIITNLEILEKNLLKIVV
;
A
#
# COMPACT_ATOMS: atom_id res chain seq x y z
N MET A 1 -17.39 19.20 9.73
CA MET A 1 -17.73 17.96 8.99
C MET A 1 -17.70 18.31 7.52
N THR A 2 -16.81 17.68 6.76
CA THR A 2 -16.85 17.77 5.29
C THR A 2 -18.10 17.04 4.80
N TYR A 3 -18.88 17.69 3.93
CA TYR A 3 -20.06 17.09 3.31
C TYR A 3 -19.61 16.02 2.32
N PHE A 4 -20.21 14.82 2.37
CA PHE A 4 -19.92 13.77 1.39
C PHE A 4 -20.52 14.15 0.04
N SER A 5 -19.70 14.21 -1.01
CA SER A 5 -20.15 14.47 -2.38
C SER A 5 -20.11 13.19 -3.20
N ILE A 6 -21.27 12.80 -3.76
CA ILE A 6 -21.34 11.68 -4.71
C ILE A 6 -20.56 12.03 -5.97
N ASP A 7 -20.69 13.26 -6.49
CA ASP A 7 -20.00 13.69 -7.71
C ASP A 7 -18.47 13.59 -7.58
N GLU A 8 -17.91 14.02 -6.44
CA GLU A 8 -16.47 13.87 -6.17
C GLU A 8 -16.08 12.38 -6.02
N SER A 9 -16.94 11.56 -5.42
CA SER A 9 -16.69 10.14 -5.24
C SER A 9 -16.73 9.35 -6.55
N ILE A 10 -17.57 9.75 -7.50
CA ILE A 10 -17.60 9.18 -8.87
C ILE A 10 -16.25 9.34 -9.54
N GLU A 11 -15.60 10.49 -9.38
CA GLU A 11 -14.28 10.74 -9.96
C GLU A 11 -13.20 9.83 -9.37
N ASN A 12 -13.41 9.32 -8.15
CA ASN A 12 -12.51 8.43 -7.45
C ASN A 12 -12.77 6.94 -7.69
N ILE A 13 -13.77 6.57 -8.50
CA ILE A 13 -14.02 5.16 -8.87
C ILE A 13 -12.84 4.66 -9.71
N LYS A 14 -12.22 3.56 -9.26
CA LYS A 14 -10.93 3.09 -9.80
C LYS A 14 -11.05 2.42 -11.16
N ASN A 15 -12.10 1.62 -11.36
CA ASN A 15 -12.31 0.92 -12.61
C ASN A 15 -13.14 1.77 -13.59
N PRO A 16 -12.63 2.12 -14.78
CA PRO A 16 -13.36 2.96 -15.74
C PRO A 16 -14.68 2.35 -16.22
N TYR A 17 -14.72 1.03 -16.40
CA TYR A 17 -15.95 0.33 -16.83
C TYR A 17 -17.01 0.39 -15.73
N THR A 18 -16.64 0.07 -14.49
CA THR A 18 -17.55 0.22 -13.33
C THR A 18 -17.99 1.67 -13.16
N LYS A 19 -17.11 2.66 -13.39
CA LYS A 19 -17.44 4.10 -13.32
C LYS A 19 -18.56 4.46 -14.30
N GLU A 20 -18.51 3.97 -15.53
CA GLU A 20 -19.59 4.20 -16.50
C GLU A 20 -20.92 3.56 -16.05
N LEU A 21 -20.89 2.31 -15.58
CA LEU A 21 -22.11 1.66 -15.05
C LEU A 21 -22.67 2.42 -13.82
N PHE A 22 -21.79 2.95 -12.96
CA PHE A 22 -22.22 3.73 -11.81
C PHE A 22 -22.90 5.04 -12.20
N LYS A 23 -22.53 5.67 -13.33
CA LYS A 23 -23.23 6.87 -13.81
C LYS A 23 -24.71 6.59 -14.11
N GLU A 24 -25.06 5.38 -14.55
CA GLU A 24 -26.46 4.96 -14.72
C GLU A 24 -27.20 4.87 -13.38
N VAL A 25 -26.52 4.37 -12.34
CA VAL A 25 -27.05 4.34 -10.97
C VAL A 25 -27.34 5.75 -10.48
N TYR A 26 -26.37 6.65 -10.67
CA TYR A 26 -26.48 8.04 -10.23
C TYR A 26 -27.57 8.80 -11.00
N SER A 27 -27.66 8.65 -12.32
CA SER A 27 -28.72 9.28 -13.10
C SER A 27 -30.10 8.78 -12.67
N SER A 28 -30.26 7.47 -12.44
CA SER A 28 -31.49 6.89 -11.92
C SER A 28 -31.87 7.46 -10.55
N TYR A 29 -30.90 7.58 -9.64
CA TYR A 29 -31.11 8.21 -8.34
C TYR A 29 -31.55 9.67 -8.45
N ALA A 30 -30.85 10.47 -9.28
CA ALA A 30 -31.13 11.88 -9.48
C ALA A 30 -32.54 12.14 -10.07
N MET A 31 -33.01 11.24 -10.92
CA MET A 31 -34.35 11.29 -11.53
C MET A 31 -35.46 10.76 -10.61
N GLY A 32 -35.15 10.29 -9.40
CA GLY A 32 -36.12 9.72 -8.46
C GLY A 32 -36.48 8.25 -8.71
N ASN A 33 -35.75 7.55 -9.60
CA ASN A 33 -35.94 6.14 -9.90
C ASN A 33 -35.23 5.25 -8.85
N TYR A 34 -35.59 5.40 -7.58
CA TYR A 34 -34.90 4.80 -6.43
C TYR A 34 -34.84 3.27 -6.47
N ARG A 35 -35.92 2.61 -6.89
CA ARG A 35 -35.97 1.16 -7.10
C ARG A 35 -34.92 0.71 -8.12
N SER A 36 -34.91 1.35 -9.29
CA SER A 36 -33.96 1.02 -10.37
C SER A 36 -32.52 1.30 -9.97
N ALA A 37 -32.26 2.45 -9.34
CA ALA A 37 -30.94 2.80 -8.81
C ALA A 37 -30.43 1.74 -7.83
N THR A 38 -31.29 1.26 -6.92
CA THR A 38 -30.93 0.20 -5.95
C THR A 38 -30.58 -1.11 -6.63
N VAL A 39 -31.39 -1.55 -7.60
CA VAL A 39 -31.14 -2.82 -8.31
C VAL A 39 -29.83 -2.75 -9.10
N MET A 40 -29.59 -1.66 -9.82
CA MET A 40 -28.36 -1.49 -10.60
C MET A 40 -27.13 -1.33 -9.70
N LEU A 41 -27.23 -0.63 -8.57
CA LEU A 41 -26.11 -0.42 -7.66
C LEU A 41 -25.48 -1.73 -7.20
N TRP A 42 -26.30 -2.74 -6.86
CA TRP A 42 -25.80 -4.06 -6.49
C TRP A 42 -25.01 -4.73 -7.63
N SER A 43 -25.54 -4.68 -8.86
CA SER A 43 -24.85 -5.22 -10.04
C SER A 43 -23.51 -4.53 -10.30
N VAL A 44 -23.43 -3.20 -10.10
CA VAL A 44 -22.18 -2.43 -10.22
C VAL A 44 -21.17 -2.87 -9.17
N VAL A 45 -21.58 -3.03 -7.90
CA VAL A 45 -20.71 -3.49 -6.81
C VAL A 45 -20.13 -4.87 -7.09
N VAL A 46 -20.97 -5.85 -7.46
CA VAL A 46 -20.53 -7.21 -7.76
C VAL A 46 -19.57 -7.24 -8.94
N THR A 47 -19.88 -6.46 -9.99
CA THR A 47 -19.02 -6.32 -11.18
C THR A 47 -17.65 -5.76 -10.81
N ASP A 48 -17.60 -4.72 -9.97
CA ASP A 48 -16.35 -4.13 -9.51
C ASP A 48 -15.50 -5.12 -8.70
N LEU A 49 -16.12 -5.87 -7.78
CA LEU A 49 -15.43 -6.90 -7.00
C LEU A 49 -14.82 -7.98 -7.92
N VAL A 50 -15.54 -8.42 -8.96
CA VAL A 50 -15.01 -9.36 -9.95
C VAL A 50 -13.82 -8.75 -10.72
N HIS A 51 -13.89 -7.48 -11.10
CA HIS A 51 -12.76 -6.81 -11.74
C HIS A 51 -11.55 -6.70 -10.81
N LYS A 52 -11.75 -6.39 -9.53
CA LYS A 52 -10.66 -6.38 -8.53
C LYS A 52 -10.03 -7.75 -8.37
N LEU A 53 -10.82 -8.84 -8.36
CA LEU A 53 -10.26 -10.20 -8.35
C LEU A 53 -9.41 -10.48 -9.59
N LYS A 54 -9.88 -10.10 -10.78
CA LYS A 54 -9.11 -10.25 -12.02
C LYS A 54 -7.81 -9.46 -11.99
N GLU A 55 -7.82 -8.25 -11.42
CA GLU A 55 -6.61 -7.44 -11.25
C GLU A 55 -5.64 -8.08 -10.24
N LEU A 56 -6.14 -8.54 -9.09
CA LEU A 56 -5.37 -9.28 -8.08
C LEU A 56 -4.72 -10.54 -8.64
N ASP A 57 -5.43 -11.29 -9.47
CA ASP A 57 -4.87 -12.46 -10.15
C ASP A 57 -3.85 -12.05 -11.23
N SER A 58 -4.28 -11.31 -12.25
CA SER A 58 -3.46 -11.07 -13.45
C SER A 58 -2.28 -10.11 -13.27
N VAL A 59 -2.41 -9.10 -12.40
CA VAL A 59 -1.37 -8.08 -12.17
C VAL A 59 -0.52 -8.46 -10.97
N TYR A 60 -1.14 -9.01 -9.93
CA TYR A 60 -0.50 -9.25 -8.64
C TYR A 60 -0.20 -10.71 -8.35
N ASN A 61 -0.64 -11.65 -9.19
CA ASN A 61 -0.46 -13.08 -8.99
C ASN A 61 -0.98 -13.55 -7.61
N ASP A 62 -2.09 -12.98 -7.12
CA ASP A 62 -2.68 -13.36 -5.84
C ASP A 62 -3.40 -14.73 -5.97
N PRO A 63 -2.88 -15.81 -5.36
CA PRO A 63 -3.45 -17.14 -5.50
C PRO A 63 -4.86 -17.25 -4.90
N LYS A 64 -5.23 -16.41 -3.94
CA LYS A 64 -6.58 -16.41 -3.38
C LYS A 64 -7.57 -15.77 -4.32
N ALA A 65 -7.16 -14.72 -5.02
CA ALA A 65 -8.00 -14.10 -6.03
C ALA A 65 -8.36 -15.13 -7.12
N LEU A 66 -7.37 -15.93 -7.56
CA LEU A 66 -7.59 -17.04 -8.49
C LEU A 66 -8.57 -18.08 -7.93
N GLN A 67 -8.39 -18.51 -6.68
CA GLN A 67 -9.31 -19.47 -6.03
C GLN A 67 -10.75 -18.96 -5.98
N ILE A 68 -10.94 -17.66 -5.69
CA ILE A 68 -12.29 -17.05 -5.65
C ILE A 68 -12.86 -16.93 -7.06
N LEU A 69 -12.05 -16.58 -8.07
CA LEU A 69 -12.50 -16.56 -9.47
C LEU A 69 -12.94 -17.95 -9.94
N ASP A 70 -12.20 -19.00 -9.59
CA ASP A 70 -12.56 -20.37 -9.93
C ASP A 70 -13.83 -20.83 -9.22
N TYR A 71 -14.03 -20.41 -7.97
CA TYR A 71 -15.31 -20.60 -7.28
C TYR A 71 -16.48 -19.93 -8.02
N ILE A 72 -16.31 -18.68 -8.46
CA ILE A 72 -17.36 -17.96 -9.21
C ILE A 72 -17.67 -18.68 -10.53
N ARG A 73 -16.64 -19.09 -11.28
CA ARG A 73 -16.79 -19.85 -12.53
C ARG A 73 -17.55 -21.15 -12.29
N PHE A 74 -17.19 -21.88 -11.24
CA PHE A 74 -17.87 -23.11 -10.87
C PHE A 74 -19.36 -22.89 -10.57
N GLU A 75 -19.70 -21.93 -9.71
CA GLU A 75 -21.11 -21.64 -9.39
C GLU A 75 -21.92 -21.19 -10.61
N GLN A 76 -21.34 -20.37 -11.50
CA GLN A 76 -21.99 -19.93 -12.73
C GLN A 76 -22.22 -21.08 -13.72
N SER A 77 -21.30 -22.05 -13.79
CA SER A 77 -21.47 -23.25 -14.63
C SER A 77 -22.51 -24.23 -14.09
N LYS A 78 -22.69 -24.27 -12.76
CA LYS A 78 -23.70 -25.09 -12.09
C LYS A 78 -25.10 -24.51 -12.29
N ASP A 79 -25.26 -23.20 -12.16
CA ASP A 79 -26.53 -22.50 -12.42
C ASP A 79 -26.25 -21.04 -12.84
N SER A 80 -26.34 -20.80 -14.15
CA SER A 80 -26.10 -19.48 -14.76
C SER A 80 -27.08 -18.38 -14.31
N THR A 81 -28.22 -18.75 -13.72
CA THR A 81 -29.26 -17.81 -13.27
C THR A 81 -29.19 -17.52 -11.77
N SER A 82 -28.39 -18.28 -11.03
CA SER A 82 -28.23 -18.12 -9.59
C SER A 82 -27.41 -16.89 -9.25
N SER A 83 -27.97 -16.01 -8.40
CA SER A 83 -27.26 -14.87 -7.83
C SER A 83 -26.60 -15.18 -6.47
N LYS A 84 -26.56 -16.45 -6.04
CA LYS A 84 -26.07 -16.84 -4.70
C LYS A 84 -24.57 -16.56 -4.53
N TRP A 85 -23.79 -16.76 -5.59
CA TRP A 85 -22.34 -16.55 -5.59
C TRP A 85 -21.95 -15.09 -5.29
N GLU A 86 -22.83 -14.13 -5.61
CA GLU A 86 -22.57 -12.69 -5.47
C GLU A 86 -22.30 -12.31 -4.01
N LEU A 87 -23.19 -12.73 -3.09
CA LEU A 87 -23.03 -12.44 -1.67
C LEU A 87 -21.91 -13.28 -1.03
N GLU A 88 -21.73 -14.53 -1.48
CA GLU A 88 -20.59 -15.32 -1.03
C GLU A 88 -19.25 -14.70 -1.45
N THR A 89 -19.19 -14.04 -2.61
CA THR A 89 -18.00 -13.28 -3.04
C THR A 89 -17.69 -12.15 -2.07
N VAL A 90 -18.69 -11.39 -1.62
CA VAL A 90 -18.52 -10.36 -0.57
C VAL A 90 -17.92 -10.96 0.71
N LYS A 91 -18.45 -12.10 1.16
CA LYS A 91 -17.93 -12.79 2.36
C LYS A 91 -16.50 -13.27 2.18
N LYS A 92 -16.12 -13.71 0.98
CA LYS A 92 -14.75 -14.13 0.65
C LYS A 92 -13.79 -12.93 0.63
N PHE A 93 -14.21 -11.77 0.12
CA PHE A 93 -13.43 -10.53 0.21
C PHE A 93 -13.11 -10.13 1.66
N HIS A 94 -14.04 -10.36 2.60
CA HIS A 94 -13.79 -10.18 4.03
C HIS A 94 -12.85 -11.26 4.59
N LYS A 95 -13.23 -12.53 4.49
CA LYS A 95 -12.54 -13.62 5.21
C LYS A 95 -11.18 -14.00 4.62
N GLU A 96 -11.05 -13.98 3.31
CA GLU A 96 -9.89 -14.53 2.60
C GLU A 96 -8.91 -13.43 2.18
N ILE A 97 -9.43 -12.30 1.70
CA ILE A 97 -8.65 -11.15 1.20
C ILE A 97 -8.49 -10.05 2.28
N ASN A 98 -9.35 -9.98 3.30
CA ASN A 98 -9.32 -8.91 4.31
C ASN A 98 -9.41 -7.51 3.67
N PHE A 99 -10.30 -7.36 2.68
CA PHE A 99 -10.57 -6.11 1.96
C PHE A 99 -11.74 -5.31 2.57
N LEU A 100 -12.74 -6.03 3.09
CA LEU A 100 -13.91 -5.46 3.76
C LEU A 100 -13.78 -5.64 5.27
N GLU A 101 -14.20 -4.62 6.02
CA GLU A 101 -14.46 -4.73 7.46
C GLU A 101 -15.85 -5.33 7.72
N THR A 102 -16.08 -5.83 8.94
CA THR A 102 -17.37 -6.46 9.32
C THR A 102 -18.57 -5.57 9.02
N PHE A 103 -18.50 -4.27 9.32
CA PHE A 103 -19.62 -3.35 9.08
C PHE A 103 -19.87 -3.10 7.58
N GLU A 104 -18.82 -3.15 6.75
CA GLU A 104 -18.94 -3.00 5.30
C GLU A 104 -19.64 -4.21 4.69
N VAL A 105 -19.34 -5.42 5.20
CA VAL A 105 -20.07 -6.64 4.82
C VAL A 105 -21.56 -6.51 5.16
N SER A 106 -21.89 -6.05 6.37
CA SER A 106 -23.29 -5.84 6.76
C SER A 106 -24.02 -4.80 5.89
N ASN A 107 -23.34 -3.72 5.50
CA ASN A 107 -23.88 -2.72 4.58
C ASN A 107 -24.17 -3.32 3.18
N LEU A 108 -23.29 -4.17 2.69
CA LEU A 108 -23.45 -4.84 1.39
C LEU A 108 -24.53 -5.93 1.43
N GLU A 109 -24.66 -6.66 2.54
CA GLU A 109 -25.77 -7.57 2.80
C GLU A 109 -27.12 -6.82 2.77
N TYR A 110 -27.17 -5.64 3.39
CA TYR A 110 -28.36 -4.79 3.34
C TYR A 110 -28.68 -4.32 1.91
N LEU A 111 -27.68 -3.91 1.12
CA LEU A 111 -27.85 -3.58 -0.29
C LEU A 111 -28.42 -4.76 -1.09
N GLN A 112 -27.89 -5.96 -0.90
CA GLN A 112 -28.36 -7.17 -1.58
C GLN A 112 -29.83 -7.48 -1.24
N ASN A 113 -30.20 -7.34 0.04
CA ASN A 113 -31.58 -7.52 0.50
C ASN A 113 -32.51 -6.49 -0.13
N MET A 114 -32.09 -5.20 -0.19
CA MET A 114 -32.86 -4.14 -0.85
C MET A 114 -33.01 -4.40 -2.34
N ARG A 115 -31.97 -4.90 -3.02
CA ARG A 115 -32.06 -5.35 -4.42
C ARG A 115 -33.08 -6.49 -4.57
N HIS A 116 -33.09 -7.47 -3.67
CA HIS A 116 -34.02 -8.60 -3.74
C HIS A 116 -35.49 -8.13 -3.71
N VAL A 117 -35.87 -7.34 -2.71
CA VAL A 117 -37.26 -6.84 -2.56
C VAL A 117 -37.66 -5.78 -3.59
N SER A 118 -36.66 -5.11 -4.20
CA SER A 118 -36.88 -4.11 -5.25
C SER A 118 -37.02 -4.73 -6.66
N ALA A 119 -36.46 -5.92 -6.88
CA ALA A 119 -36.47 -6.61 -8.15
C ALA A 119 -37.55 -7.69 -8.27
N HIS A 120 -37.96 -8.29 -7.14
CA HIS A 120 -38.92 -9.39 -7.09
C HIS A 120 -40.17 -8.99 -6.32
N PRO A 121 -41.39 -9.24 -6.85
CA PRO A 121 -42.61 -8.97 -6.11
C PRO A 121 -42.66 -9.85 -4.87
N VAL A 122 -42.89 -9.23 -3.71
CA VAL A 122 -43.19 -9.96 -2.49
C VAL A 122 -44.68 -10.24 -2.50
N ILE A 123 -45.07 -11.52 -2.46
CA ILE A 123 -46.47 -11.92 -2.35
C ILE A 123 -47.01 -11.37 -1.03
N THR A 124 -47.66 -10.22 -1.14
CA THR A 124 -48.34 -9.47 -0.10
C THR A 124 -49.69 -9.06 -0.67
N SER A 125 -50.59 -8.50 0.15
CA SER A 125 -51.94 -8.12 -0.27
C SER A 125 -52.03 -7.13 -1.44
N THR A 126 -50.90 -6.60 -1.95
CA THR A 126 -50.86 -5.63 -3.06
C THR A 126 -49.94 -6.01 -4.22
N ASP A 127 -49.16 -7.12 -4.11
CA ASP A 127 -48.20 -7.56 -5.13
C ASP A 127 -47.24 -6.46 -5.68
N LEU A 128 -46.97 -5.43 -4.89
CA LEU A 128 -46.12 -4.29 -5.30
C LEU A 128 -44.64 -4.56 -5.02
N LEU A 129 -43.79 -4.13 -5.96
CA LEU A 129 -42.35 -4.04 -5.73
C LEU A 129 -42.05 -2.96 -4.69
N HIS A 130 -41.17 -3.28 -3.75
CA HIS A 130 -40.69 -2.28 -2.78
C HIS A 130 -39.87 -1.20 -3.48
N SER A 131 -40.10 0.07 -3.12
CA SER A 131 -39.25 1.19 -3.54
C SER A 131 -38.65 1.83 -2.31
N PRO A 132 -37.32 1.75 -2.11
CA PRO A 132 -36.64 2.44 -1.01
C PRO A 132 -36.82 3.97 -1.11
N THR A 133 -36.68 4.67 0.02
CA THR A 133 -36.72 6.14 0.03
C THR A 133 -35.44 6.73 -0.56
N LYS A 134 -35.49 8.02 -0.89
CA LYS A 134 -34.32 8.78 -1.37
C LYS A 134 -33.13 8.66 -0.42
N GLU A 135 -33.37 8.75 0.87
CA GLU A 135 -32.35 8.73 1.93
C GLU A 135 -31.72 7.34 2.05
N THR A 136 -32.53 6.28 1.95
CA THR A 136 -32.03 4.91 1.92
C THR A 136 -31.12 4.69 0.72
N VAL A 137 -31.54 5.08 -0.49
CA VAL A 137 -30.70 4.89 -1.69
C VAL A 137 -29.43 5.73 -1.62
N TYR A 138 -29.50 6.96 -1.10
CA TYR A 138 -28.32 7.79 -0.86
C TYR A 138 -27.32 7.09 0.07
N SER A 139 -27.79 6.52 1.18
CA SER A 139 -26.94 5.76 2.10
C SER A 139 -26.33 4.53 1.44
N LEU A 140 -27.10 3.79 0.64
CA LEU A 140 -26.61 2.62 -0.09
C LEU A 140 -25.51 3.01 -1.08
N ILE A 141 -25.72 4.08 -1.84
CA ILE A 141 -24.75 4.64 -2.79
C ILE A 141 -23.44 5.00 -2.07
N ARG A 142 -23.54 5.77 -0.99
CA ARG A 142 -22.36 6.18 -0.20
C ARG A 142 -21.59 4.97 0.30
N ASN A 143 -22.28 4.01 0.92
CA ASN A 143 -21.65 2.81 1.46
C ASN A 143 -20.97 1.99 0.36
N ALA A 144 -21.58 1.85 -0.82
CA ALA A 144 -20.99 1.13 -1.95
C ALA A 144 -19.74 1.84 -2.50
N LEU A 145 -19.79 3.17 -2.62
CA LEU A 145 -18.64 3.99 -3.04
C LEU A 145 -17.47 3.81 -2.06
N GLU A 146 -17.70 4.07 -0.78
CA GLU A 146 -16.66 4.03 0.27
C GLU A 146 -16.12 2.61 0.50
N SER A 147 -16.98 1.58 0.46
CA SER A 147 -16.58 0.20 0.79
C SER A 147 -15.90 -0.53 -0.37
N VAL A 148 -16.23 -0.20 -1.62
CA VAL A 148 -15.82 -0.99 -2.80
C VAL A 148 -15.29 -0.11 -3.93
N LEU A 149 -16.12 0.78 -4.48
CA LEU A 149 -15.89 1.36 -5.81
C LEU A 149 -14.68 2.31 -5.85
N THR A 150 -14.45 3.06 -4.78
CA THR A 150 -13.32 4.00 -4.68
C THR A 150 -12.06 3.37 -4.08
N LYS A 151 -12.15 2.13 -3.57
CA LYS A 151 -10.99 1.41 -3.03
C LYS A 151 -10.18 0.74 -4.13
N GLU A 152 -8.86 0.79 -4.01
CA GLU A 152 -7.92 0.06 -4.87
C GLU A 152 -8.03 -1.45 -4.62
N ALA A 153 -7.81 -2.29 -5.65
CA ALA A 153 -7.79 -3.74 -5.49
C ALA A 153 -6.75 -4.19 -4.44
N LEU A 154 -5.62 -3.48 -4.37
CA LEU A 154 -4.49 -3.67 -3.46
C LEU A 154 -4.76 -3.26 -2.00
N PHE A 155 -5.98 -3.30 -1.48
CA PHE A 155 -6.29 -2.88 -0.11
C PHE A 155 -6.03 -3.95 0.98
N SER A 156 -5.65 -5.17 0.59
CA SER A 156 -5.48 -6.31 1.52
C SER A 156 -4.30 -6.16 2.49
N SER A 157 -4.46 -6.62 3.74
CA SER A 157 -3.36 -6.75 4.72
C SER A 157 -2.32 -7.82 4.35
N LYS A 158 -2.65 -8.77 3.47
CA LYS A 158 -1.75 -9.83 2.98
C LYS A 158 -1.01 -9.44 1.71
N ILE A 159 -1.21 -8.21 1.22
CA ILE A 159 -0.53 -7.75 0.02
C ILE A 159 0.99 -7.65 0.19
N LEU A 160 1.46 -7.48 1.42
CA LEU A 160 2.90 -7.44 1.67
C LEU A 160 3.55 -8.77 1.29
N ASP A 161 2.91 -9.90 1.55
CA ASP A 161 3.42 -11.22 1.18
C ASP A 161 3.55 -11.34 -0.34
N VAL A 162 2.56 -10.83 -1.09
CA VAL A 162 2.59 -10.78 -2.55
C VAL A 162 3.73 -9.88 -3.05
N VAL A 163 3.90 -8.71 -2.45
CA VAL A 163 4.97 -7.75 -2.81
C VAL A 163 6.34 -8.39 -2.58
N PHE A 164 6.57 -8.99 -1.42
CA PHE A 164 7.84 -9.63 -1.11
C PHE A 164 8.10 -10.85 -1.99
N SER A 165 7.09 -11.70 -2.21
CA SER A 165 7.21 -12.84 -3.12
C SER A 165 7.59 -12.39 -4.53
N ASP A 166 6.94 -11.35 -5.04
CA ASP A 166 7.18 -10.81 -6.37
C ASP A 166 8.58 -10.19 -6.49
N LEU A 167 8.98 -9.37 -5.51
CA LEU A 167 10.33 -8.81 -5.43
C LEU A 167 11.40 -9.91 -5.38
N ASN A 168 11.18 -10.96 -4.61
CA ASN A 168 12.08 -12.10 -4.52
C ASN A 168 12.22 -12.84 -5.85
N THR A 169 11.14 -12.95 -6.64
CA THR A 169 11.18 -13.54 -7.98
C THR A 169 11.98 -12.67 -8.96
N VAL A 170 11.80 -11.36 -8.93
CA VAL A 170 12.41 -10.44 -9.93
C VAL A 170 13.79 -9.91 -9.53
N LYS A 171 14.29 -10.19 -8.31
CA LYS A 171 15.53 -9.59 -7.76
C LYS A 171 16.78 -9.81 -8.62
N ASN A 172 16.86 -10.93 -9.33
CA ASN A 172 17.97 -11.26 -10.21
C ASN A 172 17.78 -10.69 -11.64
N THR A 173 16.57 -10.29 -11.99
CA THR A 173 16.22 -9.67 -13.29
C THR A 173 16.33 -8.16 -13.24
N LEU A 174 15.91 -7.54 -12.13
CA LEU A 174 16.03 -6.10 -11.89
C LEU A 174 17.38 -5.80 -11.27
N VAL A 175 18.39 -5.57 -12.12
CA VAL A 175 19.80 -5.45 -11.69
C VAL A 175 20.12 -4.06 -11.14
N THR A 176 19.53 -3.00 -11.70
CA THR A 176 19.81 -1.61 -11.28
C THR A 176 18.79 -1.09 -10.28
N PHE A 177 19.17 -0.07 -9.52
CA PHE A 177 18.25 0.65 -8.64
C PHE A 177 17.11 1.29 -9.43
N GLU A 178 17.41 1.88 -10.59
CA GLU A 178 16.43 2.54 -11.46
C GLU A 178 15.38 1.56 -12.01
N ASP A 179 15.78 0.33 -12.35
CA ASP A 179 14.86 -0.72 -12.79
C ASP A 179 13.93 -1.15 -11.65
N ARG A 180 14.49 -1.36 -10.45
CA ARG A 180 13.72 -1.69 -9.23
C ARG A 180 12.75 -0.58 -8.86
N GLU A 181 13.20 0.67 -8.90
CA GLU A 181 12.39 1.86 -8.62
C GLU A 181 11.20 1.94 -9.56
N ARG A 182 11.46 1.90 -10.88
CA ARG A 182 10.40 2.01 -11.89
C ARG A 182 9.39 0.88 -11.74
N TYR A 183 9.86 -0.35 -11.62
CA TYR A 183 9.02 -1.52 -11.45
C TYR A 183 8.11 -1.41 -10.23
N PHE A 184 8.70 -1.14 -9.06
CA PHE A 184 7.98 -1.08 -7.80
C PHE A 184 6.97 0.07 -7.76
N ILE A 185 7.33 1.24 -8.31
CA ILE A 185 6.42 2.40 -8.36
C ILE A 185 5.17 2.08 -9.17
N HIS A 186 5.36 1.57 -10.39
CA HIS A 186 4.25 1.33 -11.31
C HIS A 186 3.37 0.16 -10.88
N LYS A 187 3.99 -0.94 -10.43
CA LYS A 187 3.23 -2.14 -10.05
C LYS A 187 2.51 -1.94 -8.71
N PHE A 188 3.19 -1.37 -7.72
CA PHE A 188 2.74 -1.37 -6.33
C PHE A 188 2.52 0.04 -5.76
N LEU A 189 3.56 0.86 -5.64
CA LEU A 189 3.54 2.06 -4.77
C LEU A 189 2.44 3.06 -5.14
N ASN A 190 2.14 3.24 -6.43
CA ASN A 190 1.11 4.19 -6.87
C ASN A 190 -0.31 3.77 -6.55
N LYS A 191 -0.54 2.47 -6.37
CA LYS A 191 -1.85 1.88 -6.08
C LYS A 191 -1.98 1.47 -4.60
N MET A 192 -0.92 1.58 -3.82
CA MET A 192 -0.94 1.28 -2.40
C MET A 192 -1.52 2.45 -1.58
N PRO A 193 -2.56 2.22 -0.78
CA PRO A 193 -3.02 3.16 0.24
C PRO A 193 -1.91 3.45 1.27
N ASN A 194 -1.91 4.67 1.82
CA ASN A 194 -0.91 5.11 2.82
C ASN A 194 -0.78 4.15 4.01
N VAL A 195 -1.90 3.60 4.49
CA VAL A 195 -1.92 2.62 5.60
C VAL A 195 -1.08 1.38 5.27
N LEU A 196 -1.11 0.90 4.02
CA LEU A 196 -0.32 -0.24 3.59
C LEU A 196 1.14 0.12 3.35
N VAL A 197 1.41 1.32 2.84
CA VAL A 197 2.79 1.83 2.72
C VAL A 197 3.47 1.92 4.09
N ILE A 198 2.77 2.41 5.13
CA ILE A 198 3.31 2.43 6.50
C ILE A 198 3.61 1.01 7.00
N LYS A 199 2.69 0.06 6.79
CA LYS A 199 2.93 -1.35 7.15
C LYS A 199 4.13 -1.93 6.41
N LEU A 200 4.26 -1.63 5.11
CA LEU A 200 5.39 -2.06 4.29
C LEU A 200 6.72 -1.48 4.81
N ILE A 201 6.77 -0.17 5.12
CA ILE A 201 7.96 0.46 5.72
C ILE A 201 8.33 -0.26 7.03
N LYS A 202 7.36 -0.53 7.91
CA LYS A 202 7.59 -1.21 9.19
C LYS A 202 8.16 -2.62 9.00
N THR A 203 7.63 -3.38 8.04
CA THR A 203 8.11 -4.74 7.71
C THR A 203 9.50 -4.71 7.09
N LEU A 204 9.74 -3.82 6.11
CA LEU A 204 11.06 -3.61 5.51
C LEU A 204 12.10 -3.24 6.58
N TRP A 205 11.78 -2.30 7.47
CA TRP A 205 12.67 -1.90 8.55
C TRP A 205 13.10 -3.09 9.42
N LYS A 206 12.14 -3.96 9.77
CA LYS A 206 12.41 -5.19 10.52
C LYS A 206 13.32 -6.13 9.73
N PHE A 207 13.03 -6.36 8.43
CA PHE A 207 13.80 -7.26 7.58
C PHE A 207 15.24 -6.78 7.35
N ILE A 208 15.42 -5.46 7.18
CA ILE A 208 16.72 -4.90 6.86
C ILE A 208 17.59 -4.74 8.11
N PHE A 209 17.00 -4.39 9.27
CA PHE A 209 17.79 -3.96 10.44
C PHE A 209 17.55 -4.77 11.74
N LYS A 210 16.65 -5.75 11.75
CA LYS A 210 16.33 -6.54 12.96
C LYS A 210 16.30 -8.05 12.79
N ALA A 211 16.29 -8.54 11.56
CA ALA A 211 16.10 -9.96 11.25
C ALA A 211 17.21 -10.47 10.33
N ASN A 212 17.67 -11.70 10.59
CA ASN A 212 18.89 -12.27 10.00
C ASN A 212 18.73 -13.72 9.54
N ASP A 213 17.50 -14.20 9.32
CA ASP A 213 17.30 -15.51 8.69
C ASP A 213 17.80 -15.53 7.24
N LEU A 214 18.03 -16.75 6.73
CA LEU A 214 18.67 -16.99 5.43
C LEU A 214 17.91 -16.33 4.27
N ASP A 215 16.57 -16.36 4.30
CA ASP A 215 15.76 -15.78 3.22
C ASP A 215 15.83 -14.25 3.28
N ILE A 216 15.65 -13.65 4.47
CA ILE A 216 15.76 -12.21 4.63
C ILE A 216 17.15 -11.69 4.21
N LYS A 217 18.22 -12.39 4.61
CA LYS A 217 19.59 -12.03 4.21
C LYS A 217 19.76 -12.07 2.69
N ALA A 218 19.23 -13.10 2.02
CA ALA A 218 19.30 -13.23 0.56
C ALA A 218 18.48 -12.18 -0.21
N ASN A 219 17.59 -11.44 0.46
CA ASN A 219 16.72 -10.41 -0.12
C ASN A 219 17.01 -8.99 0.43
N ARG A 220 18.03 -8.82 1.28
CA ARG A 220 18.26 -7.55 1.99
C ARG A 220 18.58 -6.37 1.07
N SER A 221 19.38 -6.59 0.02
CA SER A 221 19.73 -5.53 -0.94
C SER A 221 18.49 -4.97 -1.64
N ILE A 222 17.62 -5.83 -2.20
CA ILE A 222 16.40 -5.35 -2.86
C ILE A 222 15.44 -4.71 -1.86
N ASN A 223 15.33 -5.24 -0.64
CA ASN A 223 14.52 -4.62 0.41
C ASN A 223 15.01 -3.21 0.77
N LEU A 224 16.33 -3.01 0.86
CA LEU A 224 16.93 -1.70 1.12
C LEU A 224 16.63 -0.72 -0.02
N ASP A 225 16.76 -1.15 -1.28
CA ASP A 225 16.39 -0.32 -2.44
C ASP A 225 14.91 0.07 -2.40
N ILE A 226 14.00 -0.87 -2.11
CA ILE A 226 12.57 -0.56 -2.01
C ILE A 226 12.28 0.42 -0.86
N LEU A 227 12.97 0.30 0.28
CA LEU A 227 12.85 1.27 1.37
C LEU A 227 13.29 2.68 0.92
N GLU A 228 14.41 2.78 0.19
CA GLU A 228 14.89 4.04 -0.40
C GLU A 228 13.89 4.62 -1.42
N VAL A 229 13.29 3.78 -2.27
CA VAL A 229 12.25 4.20 -3.22
C VAL A 229 11.04 4.79 -2.50
N ILE A 230 10.58 4.18 -1.40
CA ILE A 230 9.45 4.71 -0.62
C ILE A 230 9.84 6.05 0.02
N LEU A 231 11.04 6.17 0.60
CA LEU A 231 11.51 7.42 1.19
C LEU A 231 11.56 8.57 0.16
N LYS A 232 11.97 8.28 -1.07
CA LYS A 232 12.03 9.25 -2.17
C LYS A 232 10.64 9.67 -2.66
N ASN A 233 9.72 8.72 -2.85
CA ASN A 233 8.44 8.94 -3.54
C ASN A 233 7.23 9.15 -2.61
N ARG A 234 7.37 8.85 -1.31
CA ARG A 234 6.37 9.06 -0.26
C ARG A 234 7.01 9.72 0.97
N ARG A 235 7.85 10.73 0.73
CA ARG A 235 8.69 11.38 1.76
C ARG A 235 7.92 11.82 3.01
N VAL A 236 6.82 12.55 2.84
CA VAL A 236 6.03 13.07 3.98
C VAL A 236 5.57 11.92 4.87
N LEU A 237 4.94 10.90 4.28
CA LEU A 237 4.48 9.70 4.97
C LEU A 237 5.61 8.94 5.68
N PHE A 238 6.78 8.83 5.03
CA PHE A 238 7.95 8.18 5.63
C PHE A 238 8.47 8.96 6.84
N LEU A 239 8.55 10.28 6.75
CA LEU A 239 8.97 11.13 7.88
C LEU A 239 7.98 11.04 9.05
N GLU A 240 6.68 11.04 8.78
CA GLU A 240 5.65 10.81 9.80
C GLU A 240 5.83 9.45 10.49
N PHE A 241 6.13 8.39 9.73
CA PHE A 241 6.47 7.09 10.30
C PHE A 241 7.68 7.17 11.24
N LEU A 242 8.78 7.79 10.81
CA LEU A 242 9.98 7.93 11.65
C LEU A 242 9.72 8.70 12.94
N GLN A 243 8.88 9.74 12.90
CA GLN A 243 8.50 10.53 14.08
C GLN A 243 7.65 9.71 15.05
N ASN A 244 6.66 8.98 14.54
CA ASN A 244 5.69 8.26 15.37
C ASN A 244 6.23 6.93 15.92
N GLU A 245 7.23 6.34 15.28
CA GLU A 245 7.76 5.01 15.61
C GLU A 245 9.21 5.07 16.13
N LYS A 246 9.61 6.18 16.77
CA LYS A 246 10.97 6.44 17.29
C LYS A 246 11.59 5.27 18.05
N LYS A 247 10.85 4.71 19.03
CA LYS A 247 11.31 3.55 19.80
C LYS A 247 11.49 2.30 18.93
N PHE A 248 10.55 2.07 18.02
CA PHE A 248 10.61 0.92 17.12
C PHE A 248 11.80 1.04 16.16
N ILE A 249 12.05 2.20 15.56
CA ILE A 249 13.16 2.35 14.62
C ILE A 249 14.52 2.23 15.33
N SER A 250 14.60 2.62 16.61
CA SER A 250 15.83 2.60 17.42
C SER A 250 16.20 1.22 17.98
N ASP A 251 15.23 0.30 18.06
CA ASP A 251 15.44 -1.09 18.47
C ASP A 251 16.09 -1.90 17.32
N LEU A 252 17.40 -1.76 17.17
CA LEU A 252 18.19 -2.33 16.08
C LEU A 252 19.01 -3.55 16.55
N LYS A 253 19.17 -4.55 15.68
CA LYS A 253 20.14 -5.63 15.91
C LYS A 253 21.38 -5.33 15.08
N LEU A 254 22.38 -4.70 15.70
CA LEU A 254 23.57 -4.16 15.02
C LEU A 254 24.65 -5.23 14.79
N GLU A 255 24.25 -6.38 14.25
CA GLU A 255 25.12 -7.54 13.97
C GLU A 255 25.57 -7.56 12.51
N ASP A 256 26.85 -7.82 12.24
CA ASP A 256 27.45 -8.09 10.91
C ASP A 256 26.81 -7.41 9.69
N ASP A 257 25.96 -8.09 8.92
CA ASP A 257 25.37 -7.49 7.71
C ASP A 257 24.32 -6.42 8.02
N LEU A 258 23.69 -6.45 9.20
CA LEU A 258 22.66 -5.49 9.62
C LEU A 258 23.27 -4.13 9.93
N LYS A 259 24.43 -4.12 10.60
CA LYS A 259 25.18 -2.87 10.84
C LYS A 259 25.60 -2.24 9.51
N GLU A 260 26.10 -3.02 8.56
CA GLU A 260 26.51 -2.50 7.24
C GLU A 260 25.31 -1.95 6.47
N ALA A 261 24.21 -2.70 6.40
CA ALA A 261 22.98 -2.24 5.76
C ALA A 261 22.43 -0.94 6.36
N LEU A 262 22.50 -0.79 7.69
CA LEU A 262 22.11 0.45 8.36
C LEU A 262 23.02 1.62 7.96
N LEU A 263 24.33 1.43 8.02
CA LEU A 263 25.29 2.48 7.71
C LEU A 263 25.20 2.91 6.23
N ASP A 264 25.03 1.96 5.31
CA ASP A 264 24.79 2.24 3.88
C ASP A 264 23.47 2.98 3.62
N PHE A 265 22.43 2.69 4.40
CA PHE A 265 21.18 3.45 4.32
C PHE A 265 21.33 4.88 4.88
N LEU A 266 22.02 5.02 6.00
CA LEU A 266 22.22 6.31 6.68
C LEU A 266 23.19 7.24 5.97
N ILE A 267 24.23 6.72 5.29
CA ILE A 267 25.20 7.56 4.56
C ILE A 267 24.51 8.39 3.47
N LYS A 268 23.48 7.82 2.81
CA LYS A 268 22.64 8.50 1.83
C LYS A 268 21.55 9.38 2.47
N ASN A 269 21.10 9.01 3.68
CA ASN A 269 19.93 9.60 4.35
C ASN A 269 20.24 10.14 5.75
N ARG A 270 21.36 10.86 5.90
CA ARG A 270 21.94 11.27 7.21
C ARG A 270 20.99 11.98 8.16
N PHE A 271 20.00 12.70 7.63
CA PHE A 271 18.98 13.38 8.43
C PHE A 271 18.13 12.40 9.28
N ILE A 272 18.06 11.12 8.90
CA ILE A 272 17.32 10.08 9.64
C ILE A 272 17.92 9.85 11.03
N VAL A 273 19.21 10.13 11.23
CA VAL A 273 19.86 9.99 12.55
C VAL A 273 19.11 10.75 13.64
N ASN A 274 18.55 11.91 13.30
CA ASN A 274 17.82 12.77 14.23
C ASN A 274 16.50 12.17 14.74
N PHE A 275 16.01 11.09 14.14
CA PHE A 275 14.77 10.42 14.54
C PHE A 275 15.01 9.28 15.54
N PHE A 276 16.25 8.79 15.68
CA PHE A 276 16.56 7.75 16.66
C PHE A 276 16.60 8.27 18.10
N GLU A 277 16.47 7.34 19.05
CA GLU A 277 16.74 7.57 20.47
C GLU A 277 18.24 7.86 20.69
N GLU A 278 18.54 8.69 21.69
CA GLU A 278 19.89 9.18 21.94
C GLU A 278 20.90 8.04 22.18
N GLU A 279 20.51 7.03 22.95
CA GLU A 279 21.31 5.83 23.21
C GLU A 279 21.64 5.06 21.91
N CYS A 280 20.67 4.97 21.00
CA CYS A 280 20.85 4.34 19.69
C CYS A 280 21.82 5.15 18.83
N VAL A 281 21.70 6.49 18.81
CA VAL A 281 22.64 7.38 18.09
C VAL A 281 24.07 7.21 18.63
N GLN A 282 24.24 7.18 19.96
CA GLN A 282 25.55 6.96 20.58
C GLN A 282 26.13 5.60 20.16
N THR A 283 25.31 4.56 20.10
CA THR A 283 25.72 3.22 19.65
C THR A 283 26.14 3.23 18.18
N ILE A 284 25.38 3.88 17.30
CA ILE A 284 25.73 4.03 15.88
C ILE A 284 27.07 4.76 15.73
N TYR A 285 27.29 5.83 16.51
CA TYR A 285 28.54 6.59 16.46
C TYR A 285 29.73 5.78 16.98
N ALA A 286 29.55 4.97 18.03
CA ALA A 286 30.57 4.06 18.50
C ALA A 286 30.97 3.02 17.43
N ILE A 287 30.01 2.50 16.66
CA ILE A 287 30.29 1.58 15.53
C ILE A 287 31.07 2.30 14.41
N ILE A 288 30.74 3.57 14.14
CA ILE A 288 31.43 4.37 13.11
C ILE A 288 32.89 4.67 13.52
N ASP A 289 33.15 4.81 14.82
CA ASP A 289 34.48 5.09 15.35
C ASP A 289 35.34 3.84 15.61
N ASP A 290 34.77 2.63 15.47
CA ASP A 290 35.52 1.38 15.53
C ASP A 290 36.61 1.34 14.45
N GLN A 291 37.79 0.82 14.79
CA GLN A 291 38.94 0.81 13.89
C GLN A 291 38.72 -0.04 12.63
N ASN A 292 37.81 -1.01 12.68
CA ASN A 292 37.45 -1.87 11.54
C ASN A 292 36.33 -1.27 10.69
N SER A 293 35.74 -0.16 11.11
CA SER A 293 34.67 0.51 10.37
C SER A 293 35.22 1.25 9.15
N GLU A 294 34.50 1.17 8.02
CA GLU A 294 34.90 1.93 6.84
C GLU A 294 34.79 3.43 7.10
N LYS A 295 35.88 4.15 6.83
CA LYS A 295 35.97 5.60 7.05
C LYS A 295 34.92 6.41 6.28
N LYS A 296 34.31 5.85 5.23
CA LYS A 296 33.23 6.49 4.46
C LYS A 296 32.03 6.86 5.35
N TYR A 297 31.76 6.10 6.41
CA TYR A 297 30.61 6.31 7.29
C TYR A 297 30.75 7.49 8.25
N GLN A 298 31.95 8.04 8.43
CA GLN A 298 32.19 9.20 9.31
C GLN A 298 31.30 10.41 8.96
N ILE A 299 30.93 10.59 7.70
CA ILE A 299 30.03 11.66 7.25
C ILE A 299 28.64 11.65 7.93
N ILE A 300 28.19 10.50 8.44
CA ILE A 300 26.91 10.33 9.14
C ILE A 300 26.88 11.14 10.44
N LYS A 301 28.03 11.31 11.11
CA LYS A 301 28.18 12.07 12.36
C LYS A 301 28.04 13.59 12.18
N HIS A 302 28.06 14.07 10.94
CA HIS A 302 28.13 15.50 10.64
C HIS A 302 26.89 15.94 9.89
N GLN A 303 25.96 16.63 10.54
CA GLN A 303 24.74 17.08 9.86
C GLN A 303 25.06 18.04 8.69
N ARG A 304 25.98 18.99 8.90
CA ARG A 304 26.46 19.90 7.86
C ARG A 304 27.72 19.35 7.21
N ILE A 305 27.82 19.53 5.90
CA ILE A 305 28.98 19.06 5.13
C ILE A 305 30.25 19.81 5.49
N ILE A 306 30.14 21.09 5.83
CA ILE A 306 31.31 21.88 6.25
C ILE A 306 31.98 21.29 7.50
N ASP A 307 31.20 20.74 8.43
CA ASP A 307 31.72 20.11 9.64
C ASP A 307 32.50 18.82 9.30
N TYR A 308 32.00 18.06 8.32
CA TYR A 308 32.71 16.88 7.80
C TYR A 308 33.99 17.25 7.05
N ILE A 309 33.97 18.31 6.23
CA ILE A 309 35.17 18.80 5.53
C ILE A 309 36.24 19.22 6.56
N ASN A 310 35.84 19.95 7.61
CA ASN A 310 36.76 20.34 8.67
C ASN A 310 37.34 19.12 9.40
N TYR A 311 36.52 18.10 9.69
CA TYR A 311 36.98 16.83 10.24
C TYR A 311 38.04 16.18 9.35
N LEU A 312 37.80 16.06 8.03
CA LEU A 312 38.75 15.50 7.07
C LEU A 312 40.08 16.26 7.03
N ARG A 313 40.06 17.58 7.19
CA ARG A 313 41.29 18.40 7.22
C ARG A 313 42.15 18.18 8.45
N THR A 314 41.53 17.78 9.56
CA THR A 314 42.20 17.64 10.87
C THR A 314 42.61 16.20 11.20
N THR A 315 42.16 15.23 10.41
CA THR A 315 42.40 13.79 10.63
C THR A 315 43.43 13.27 9.62
N ASP A 316 44.32 12.34 9.99
CA ASP A 316 45.29 11.76 9.04
C ASP A 316 44.54 10.94 7.97
N THR A 317 44.37 11.57 6.80
CA THR A 317 43.49 11.13 5.71
C THR A 317 44.20 10.31 4.65
N ARG A 318 45.46 9.90 4.86
CA ARG A 318 46.30 9.20 3.86
C ARG A 318 45.69 7.94 3.24
N ASN A 319 44.66 7.35 3.85
CA ASN A 319 43.90 6.19 3.35
C ASN A 319 42.39 6.47 3.13
N PHE A 320 41.95 7.73 3.06
CA PHE A 320 40.57 8.04 2.68
C PHE A 320 40.43 7.90 1.16
N ILE A 321 39.80 6.82 0.70
CA ILE A 321 39.12 6.86 -0.60
C ILE A 321 37.90 7.74 -0.36
N ILE A 322 37.85 8.92 -1.00
CA ILE A 322 36.67 9.79 -0.94
C ILE A 322 35.58 9.16 -1.82
N THR A 323 35.00 8.05 -1.37
CA THR A 323 33.82 7.43 -2.00
C THR A 323 32.57 8.31 -1.88
N ASN A 324 32.62 9.34 -1.03
CA ASN A 324 31.55 10.31 -0.82
C ASN A 324 31.62 11.53 -1.75
N LEU A 325 32.48 11.54 -2.78
CA LEU A 325 32.62 12.68 -3.71
C LEU A 325 31.28 13.08 -4.33
N GLU A 326 30.48 12.11 -4.77
CA GLU A 326 29.14 12.38 -5.32
C GLU A 326 28.18 13.02 -4.29
N ILE A 327 28.31 12.67 -3.00
CA ILE A 327 27.52 13.26 -1.91
C ILE A 327 27.94 14.71 -1.68
N LEU A 328 29.24 14.99 -1.75
CA LEU A 328 29.78 16.35 -1.65
C LEU A 328 29.34 17.20 -2.85
N GLU A 329 29.44 16.67 -4.08
CA GLU A 329 29.03 17.35 -5.32
C GLU A 329 27.53 17.68 -5.33
N LYS A 330 26.65 16.72 -5.02
CA LYS A 330 25.19 16.94 -4.97
C LYS A 330 24.77 18.04 -4.01
N ASN A 331 25.50 18.24 -2.92
CA ASN A 331 25.15 19.26 -1.92
C ASN A 331 25.87 20.59 -2.16
N LEU A 332 27.05 20.59 -2.77
CA LEU A 332 27.69 21.82 -3.24
C LEU A 332 26.86 22.50 -4.33
N LEU A 333 26.23 21.74 -5.23
CA LEU A 333 25.28 22.26 -6.23
C LEU A 333 24.04 22.93 -5.61
N LYS A 334 23.66 22.58 -4.38
CA LYS A 334 22.55 23.24 -3.64
C LYS A 334 22.97 24.51 -2.90
N ILE A 335 24.26 24.83 -2.87
CA ILE A 335 24.81 26.04 -2.24
C ILE A 335 25.05 27.14 -3.29
N VAL A 336 25.05 26.77 -4.58
CA VAL A 336 25.33 27.67 -5.72
C VAL A 336 24.04 28.11 -6.46
N VAL A 337 22.87 27.69 -5.98
CA VAL A 337 21.53 28.18 -6.40
C VAL A 337 20.80 28.64 -5.15
#